data_AF-A0A6I3B8N5-F1
#
_entry.id   AF-A0A6I3B8N5-F1
#
_cell.length_a   1.000
_cell.length_b   1.000
_cell.length_c   1.000
_cell.angle_alpha   90.00
_cell.angle_beta   90.00
_cell.angle_gamma   90.00
#
_symmetry.space_group_name_H-M   'P 1'
#
loop_
_entity.id
_entity.type
_entity.pdbx_description
1 polymer ?
#
loop_
_entity_poly.entity_id
_entity_poly.type
_entity_poly.pdbx_seq_one_letter_code
_entity_poly.pdbx_strand_id
1 'polypeptide(L)'
;MKKLQTLTIRSALVFGVGLGVILGFCGPLAALPRSNEVGVSEVIGTSGQGRAIVATRYGSKLANTRVVVVGQMHGNERAGRRVTSEIARRLGSGNELPADSAIWLISSINPDGAAANTRATASGVDLNRNFPAAWLQQGRGGSRWSGPSAGSEPESEAVMAFLERTDPTALLSFHQPFAVVDLTHPASRPAGRRLANWLGLPAEVVGCPGPCHGTMTGWVDGKLGAIAL
;
A
#
# COMPACT_ATOMS: atom_id res chain seq x y z
N MET A 1 59.31 29.17 -51.78
CA MET A 1 60.43 28.50 -52.49
C MET A 1 61.18 27.56 -51.54
N LYS A 2 60.86 26.27 -51.56
CA LYS A 2 61.79 25.13 -51.41
C LYS A 2 60.99 23.88 -51.81
N LYS A 3 61.67 22.88 -52.37
CA LYS A 3 61.10 21.80 -53.19
C LYS A 3 61.87 20.52 -52.86
N LEU A 4 61.30 19.36 -53.18
CA LEU A 4 61.87 18.01 -52.99
C LEU A 4 61.91 17.55 -51.49
N GLN A 5 61.83 16.26 -51.16
CA GLN A 5 61.99 15.08 -52.02
C GLN A 5 61.08 13.89 -51.64
N THR A 6 60.81 13.05 -52.64
CA THR A 6 59.97 11.84 -52.63
C THR A 6 60.64 10.62 -52.00
N LEU A 7 59.86 9.71 -51.42
CA LEU A 7 60.16 8.27 -51.52
C LEU A 7 58.90 7.39 -51.50
N THR A 8 58.80 6.51 -52.49
CA THR A 8 57.61 5.73 -52.86
C THR A 8 58.09 4.51 -53.66
N ILE A 9 57.40 3.37 -53.74
CA ILE A 9 56.02 2.99 -53.43
C ILE A 9 55.99 1.48 -53.12
N ARG A 10 54.91 0.96 -52.49
CA ARG A 10 54.25 -0.27 -52.96
C ARG A 10 52.89 -0.57 -52.31
N SER A 11 51.95 -0.92 -53.18
CA SER A 11 50.55 -1.24 -52.91
C SER A 11 50.36 -2.65 -52.36
N ALA A 12 49.32 -2.84 -51.54
CA ALA A 12 48.52 -4.07 -51.54
C ALA A 12 47.08 -3.71 -51.16
N LEU A 13 46.15 -3.94 -52.09
CA LEU A 13 44.71 -3.79 -51.87
C LEU A 13 44.17 -5.16 -51.43
N VAL A 14 43.47 -5.25 -50.31
CA VAL A 14 42.61 -6.41 -50.00
C VAL A 14 41.26 -5.90 -49.53
N PHE A 15 40.22 -6.20 -50.32
CA PHE A 15 38.83 -6.00 -49.93
C PHE A 15 38.47 -6.99 -48.82
N GLY A 16 38.13 -6.48 -47.64
CA GLY A 16 37.52 -7.25 -46.55
C GLY A 16 36.09 -6.79 -46.33
N VAL A 17 35.12 -7.47 -46.95
CA VAL A 17 33.70 -7.27 -46.63
C VAL A 17 33.44 -7.89 -45.25
N GLY A 18 33.59 -7.07 -44.20
CA GLY A 18 33.30 -7.44 -42.83
C GLY A 18 31.79 -7.58 -42.63
N LEU A 19 31.27 -8.78 -42.81
CA LEU A 19 29.87 -9.11 -42.55
C LEU A 19 29.56 -8.80 -41.07
N GLY A 20 28.68 -7.83 -40.83
CA GLY A 20 28.32 -7.42 -39.47
C GLY A 20 27.57 -8.53 -38.74
N VAL A 21 28.28 -9.31 -37.93
CA VAL A 21 27.64 -10.27 -37.02
C VAL A 21 27.03 -9.49 -35.85
N ILE A 22 25.79 -9.05 -36.04
CA ILE A 22 24.92 -8.72 -34.92
C ILE A 22 24.65 -10.04 -34.20
N LEU A 23 25.43 -10.33 -33.16
CA LEU A 23 25.13 -11.39 -32.21
C LEU A 23 23.88 -10.98 -31.44
N GLY A 24 22.73 -11.27 -32.05
CA GLY A 24 21.43 -11.17 -31.42
C GLY A 24 21.35 -12.17 -30.29
N PHE A 25 21.83 -11.78 -29.11
CA PHE A 25 21.67 -12.52 -27.87
C PHE A 25 20.22 -12.41 -27.40
N CYS A 26 19.30 -12.95 -28.20
CA CYS A 26 17.96 -13.30 -27.79
C CYS A 26 18.05 -14.54 -26.89
N GLY A 27 18.74 -14.38 -25.75
CA GLY A 27 18.54 -15.28 -24.63
C GLY A 27 17.06 -15.21 -24.26
N PRO A 28 16.44 -16.33 -23.84
CA PRO A 28 15.08 -16.25 -23.35
C PRO A 28 15.02 -15.18 -22.28
N LEU A 29 14.00 -14.30 -22.32
CA LEU A 29 13.67 -13.50 -21.15
C LEU A 29 13.47 -14.51 -20.01
N ALA A 30 14.44 -14.59 -19.11
CA ALA A 30 14.32 -15.41 -17.93
C ALA A 30 13.11 -14.87 -17.19
N ALA A 31 12.01 -15.63 -17.22
CA ALA A 31 10.79 -15.25 -16.53
C ALA A 31 11.18 -14.98 -15.09
N LEU A 32 11.04 -13.72 -14.65
CA LEU A 32 11.43 -13.30 -13.30
C LEU A 32 10.85 -14.33 -12.33
N PRO A 33 11.69 -14.96 -11.47
CA PRO A 33 11.25 -16.07 -10.67
C PRO A 33 10.04 -15.64 -9.87
N ARG A 34 8.88 -16.27 -10.15
CA ARG A 34 7.63 -16.06 -9.41
C ARG A 34 7.86 -16.55 -7.98
N SER A 35 8.41 -15.66 -7.16
CA SER A 35 8.49 -15.78 -5.73
C SER A 35 7.07 -15.64 -5.18
N ASN A 36 6.29 -16.71 -5.35
CA ASN A 36 5.04 -16.95 -4.66
C ASN A 36 5.38 -17.23 -3.18
N GLU A 37 5.94 -16.24 -2.50
CA GLU A 37 6.02 -16.20 -1.04
C GLU A 37 4.58 -16.05 -0.52
N VAL A 38 4.02 -17.14 -0.01
CA VAL A 38 2.64 -17.21 0.49
C VAL A 38 2.65 -17.00 2.00
N GLY A 39 1.95 -15.96 2.47
CA GLY A 39 1.61 -15.81 3.90
C GLY A 39 2.77 -15.39 4.82
N VAL A 40 3.77 -14.67 4.32
CA VAL A 40 4.89 -14.19 5.14
C VAL A 40 4.40 -13.08 6.08
N SER A 41 4.40 -13.34 7.39
CA SER A 41 3.86 -12.42 8.40
C SER A 41 4.98 -11.69 9.16
N GLU A 42 4.78 -10.40 9.43
CA GLU A 42 5.61 -9.60 10.35
C GLU A 42 4.75 -8.88 11.40
N VAL A 43 5.30 -8.72 12.61
CA VAL A 43 4.73 -7.85 13.64
C VAL A 43 5.17 -6.43 13.31
N ILE A 44 4.22 -5.55 12.97
CA ILE A 44 4.51 -4.15 12.60
C ILE A 44 4.52 -3.21 13.80
N GLY A 45 4.02 -3.67 14.95
CA GLY A 45 4.02 -2.95 16.22
C GLY A 45 3.12 -3.63 17.26
N THR A 46 2.85 -2.94 18.35
CA THR A 46 1.98 -3.41 19.44
C THR A 46 0.99 -2.32 19.85
N SER A 47 -0.21 -2.72 20.25
CA SER A 47 -1.21 -1.82 20.83
C SER A 47 -0.83 -1.30 22.22
N GLY A 48 -1.61 -0.36 22.75
CA GLY A 48 -1.44 0.19 24.10
C GLY A 48 -1.46 -0.87 25.23
N GLN A 49 -2.13 -2.00 25.05
CA GLN A 49 -2.11 -3.16 25.97
C GLN A 49 -1.17 -4.30 25.52
N GLY A 50 -0.25 -4.04 24.59
CA GLY A 50 0.80 -4.97 24.19
C GLY A 50 0.37 -6.10 23.23
N ARG A 51 -0.81 -6.00 22.59
CA ARG A 51 -1.22 -7.00 21.57
C ARG A 51 -0.52 -6.71 20.25
N ALA A 52 0.03 -7.74 19.63
CA ALA A 52 0.73 -7.61 18.34
C ALA A 52 -0.22 -7.13 17.23
N ILE A 53 0.25 -6.16 16.45
CA ILE A 53 -0.34 -5.74 15.17
C ILE A 53 0.45 -6.46 14.08
N VAL A 54 -0.22 -7.27 13.26
CA VAL A 54 0.42 -8.18 12.31
C VAL A 54 0.01 -7.84 10.89
N ALA A 55 1.01 -7.71 10.01
CA ALA A 55 0.83 -7.61 8.57
C ALA A 55 1.29 -8.91 7.90
N THR A 56 0.51 -9.45 6.98
CA THR A 56 0.84 -10.68 6.25
C THR A 56 0.90 -10.42 4.75
N ARG A 57 2.06 -10.68 4.13
CA ARG A 57 2.29 -10.53 2.69
C ARG A 57 1.99 -11.79 1.92
N TYR A 58 1.40 -11.59 0.74
CA TYR A 58 1.29 -12.55 -0.34
C TYR A 58 1.90 -11.93 -1.61
N GLY A 59 2.73 -12.69 -2.33
CA GLY A 59 3.50 -12.19 -3.47
C GLY A 59 4.85 -11.60 -3.07
N SER A 60 5.66 -11.21 -4.06
CA SER A 60 7.07 -10.86 -3.85
C SER A 60 7.27 -9.61 -2.99
N LYS A 61 8.27 -9.63 -2.10
CA LYS A 61 8.71 -8.42 -1.38
C LYS A 61 9.29 -7.33 -2.28
N LEU A 62 9.66 -7.67 -3.52
CA LEU A 62 10.22 -6.77 -4.52
C LEU A 62 9.17 -6.26 -5.53
N ALA A 63 7.88 -6.59 -5.32
CA ALA A 63 6.81 -6.17 -6.20
C ALA A 63 6.71 -4.63 -6.29
N ASN A 64 6.60 -4.08 -7.49
CA ASN A 64 6.34 -2.65 -7.69
C ASN A 64 4.89 -2.28 -7.35
N THR A 65 3.93 -3.17 -7.65
CA THR A 65 2.52 -2.95 -7.29
C THR A 65 2.24 -3.51 -5.90
N ARG A 66 1.99 -2.63 -4.92
CA ARG A 66 1.84 -3.00 -3.51
C ARG A 66 0.50 -2.51 -2.99
N VAL A 67 -0.39 -3.43 -2.59
CA VAL A 67 -1.70 -3.10 -2.02
C VAL A 67 -1.72 -3.47 -0.54
N VAL A 68 -2.05 -2.52 0.33
CA VAL A 68 -2.28 -2.76 1.76
C VAL A 68 -3.78 -2.80 2.04
N VAL A 69 -4.24 -3.80 2.77
CA VAL A 69 -5.65 -3.95 3.15
C VAL A 69 -5.76 -4.01 4.68
N VAL A 70 -6.38 -2.98 5.26
CA VAL A 70 -6.70 -2.91 6.69
C VAL A 70 -8.14 -3.37 6.89
N GLY A 71 -8.32 -4.47 7.62
CA GLY A 71 -9.62 -5.09 7.88
C GLY A 71 -10.41 -4.45 9.03
N GLN A 72 -9.75 -3.71 9.93
CA GLN A 72 -10.41 -3.05 11.05
C GLN A 72 -9.53 -1.95 11.65
N MET A 73 -10.12 -0.77 11.83
CA MET A 73 -9.52 0.35 12.58
C MET A 73 -10.34 0.72 13.81
N HIS A 74 -11.67 0.77 13.70
CA HIS A 74 -12.54 0.89 14.87
C HIS A 74 -12.84 -0.52 15.41
N GLY A 75 -12.56 -0.79 16.69
CA GLY A 75 -12.61 -2.14 17.25
C GLY A 75 -13.98 -2.83 17.23
N ASN A 76 -15.07 -2.06 17.25
CA ASN A 76 -16.44 -2.55 17.08
C ASN A 76 -16.82 -2.83 15.60
N GLU A 77 -15.97 -2.49 14.63
CA GLU A 77 -16.23 -2.65 13.20
C GLU A 77 -15.69 -4.00 12.69
N ARG A 78 -16.41 -5.07 13.00
CA ARG A 78 -15.92 -6.47 12.86
C ARG A 78 -15.96 -7.02 11.43
N ALA A 79 -16.65 -6.38 10.48
CA ALA A 79 -16.90 -6.96 9.16
C ALA A 79 -15.63 -7.12 8.30
N GLY A 80 -14.76 -6.11 8.22
CA GLY A 80 -13.57 -6.16 7.37
C GLY A 80 -12.53 -7.20 7.81
N ARG A 81 -12.53 -7.62 9.08
CA ARG A 81 -11.74 -8.79 9.55
C ARG A 81 -12.07 -10.06 8.76
N ARG A 82 -13.36 -10.27 8.44
CA ARG A 82 -13.81 -11.40 7.62
C ARG A 82 -13.34 -11.26 6.17
N VAL A 83 -13.31 -10.04 5.64
CA VAL A 83 -12.78 -9.75 4.29
C VAL A 83 -11.29 -10.09 4.22
N THR A 84 -10.48 -9.61 5.17
CA THR A 84 -9.04 -9.96 5.21
C THR A 84 -8.81 -11.47 5.37
N SER A 85 -9.63 -12.16 6.17
CA SER A 85 -9.54 -13.62 6.35
C SER A 85 -9.89 -14.38 5.05
N GLU A 86 -10.91 -13.95 4.31
CA GLU A 86 -11.29 -14.59 3.04
C GLU A 86 -10.27 -14.33 1.92
N ILE A 87 -9.67 -13.13 1.87
CA ILE A 87 -8.56 -12.85 0.93
C ILE A 87 -7.35 -13.74 1.29
N ALA A 88 -6.96 -13.79 2.57
CA ALA A 88 -5.88 -14.65 3.05
C ALA A 88 -6.12 -16.13 2.70
N ARG A 89 -7.36 -16.63 2.88
CA ARG A 89 -7.75 -18.00 2.54
C ARG A 89 -7.60 -18.27 1.04
N ARG A 90 -8.07 -17.36 0.16
CA ARG A 90 -7.98 -17.53 -1.31
C ARG A 90 -6.55 -17.52 -1.81
N LEU A 91 -5.73 -16.58 -1.34
CA LEU A 91 -4.32 -16.51 -1.72
C LEU A 91 -3.53 -17.71 -1.16
N GLY A 92 -3.86 -18.16 0.06
CA GLY A 92 -3.33 -19.39 0.64
C GLY A 92 -3.74 -20.67 -0.09
N SER A 93 -4.91 -20.70 -0.74
CA SER A 93 -5.39 -21.83 -1.55
C SER A 93 -4.90 -21.82 -3.00
N GLY A 94 -3.87 -21.03 -3.33
CA GLY A 94 -3.23 -21.04 -4.65
C GLY A 94 -3.82 -20.08 -5.68
N ASN A 95 -4.68 -19.12 -5.29
CA ASN A 95 -5.02 -18.02 -6.20
C ASN A 95 -3.78 -17.14 -6.42
N GLU A 96 -3.25 -17.12 -7.65
CA GLU A 96 -2.10 -16.28 -7.98
C GLU A 96 -2.49 -14.79 -8.06
N LEU A 97 -1.57 -13.93 -7.61
CA LEU A 97 -1.61 -12.50 -7.91
C LEU A 97 -1.07 -12.26 -9.34
N PRO A 98 -1.39 -11.12 -9.98
CA PRO A 98 -0.67 -10.68 -11.16
C PRO A 98 0.84 -10.62 -10.91
N ALA A 99 1.64 -10.78 -11.96
CA ALA A 99 3.08 -10.59 -11.87
C ALA A 99 3.42 -9.20 -11.30
N ASP A 100 4.53 -9.10 -10.58
CA ASP A 100 5.01 -7.84 -9.98
C ASP A 100 4.01 -7.15 -9.02
N SER A 101 3.13 -7.96 -8.40
CA SER A 101 2.14 -7.51 -7.42
C SER A 101 2.30 -8.22 -6.07
N ALA A 102 2.07 -7.47 -4.99
CA ALA A 102 1.98 -8.00 -3.63
C ALA A 102 0.78 -7.40 -2.88
N ILE A 103 0.15 -8.22 -2.04
CA ILE A 103 -0.91 -7.79 -1.12
C ILE A 103 -0.44 -8.01 0.32
N TRP A 104 -0.55 -6.96 1.12
CA TRP A 104 -0.36 -6.98 2.56
C TRP A 104 -1.72 -6.91 3.26
N LEU A 105 -2.01 -7.88 4.13
CA LEU A 105 -3.25 -7.96 4.89
C LEU A 105 -2.98 -7.66 6.38
N ILE A 106 -3.70 -6.71 6.95
CA ILE A 106 -3.70 -6.42 8.38
C ILE A 106 -5.13 -6.63 8.90
N SER A 107 -5.37 -7.65 9.72
CA SER A 107 -6.74 -7.97 10.16
C SER A 107 -7.35 -6.87 11.03
N SER A 108 -6.57 -6.31 11.95
CA SER A 108 -6.96 -5.15 12.77
C SER A 108 -5.72 -4.36 13.17
N ILE A 109 -5.81 -3.02 13.06
CA ILE A 109 -4.83 -2.09 13.65
C ILE A 109 -5.22 -1.63 15.06
N ASN A 110 -6.39 -2.05 15.55
CA ASN A 110 -6.87 -1.76 16.90
C ASN A 110 -7.27 -3.07 17.62
N PRO A 111 -6.31 -3.96 17.94
CA PRO A 111 -6.61 -5.26 18.55
C PRO A 111 -7.19 -5.12 19.97
N ASP A 112 -6.92 -4.01 20.66
CA ASP A 112 -7.45 -3.74 22.00
C ASP A 112 -8.93 -3.38 21.96
N GLY A 113 -9.29 -2.41 21.11
CA GLY A 113 -10.68 -2.08 20.87
C GLY A 113 -11.45 -3.24 20.24
N ALA A 114 -10.78 -4.10 19.46
CA ALA A 114 -11.38 -5.32 18.94
C ALA A 114 -11.77 -6.31 20.05
N ALA A 115 -10.92 -6.45 21.08
CA ALA A 115 -11.20 -7.27 22.25
C ALA A 115 -12.28 -6.65 23.14
N ALA A 116 -12.24 -5.33 23.35
CA ALA A 116 -13.21 -4.58 24.15
C ALA A 116 -14.55 -4.27 23.43
N ASN A 117 -14.63 -4.53 22.12
CA ASN A 117 -15.74 -4.12 21.25
C ASN A 117 -16.01 -2.60 21.27
N THR A 118 -14.96 -1.78 21.36
CA THR A 118 -15.03 -0.31 21.38
C THR A 118 -14.65 0.29 20.02
N ARG A 119 -15.16 1.49 19.72
CA ARG A 119 -14.70 2.26 18.54
C ARG A 119 -13.22 2.64 18.66
N ALA A 120 -12.86 3.17 19.83
CA ALA A 120 -11.54 3.71 20.15
C ALA A 120 -10.51 2.63 20.55
N THR A 121 -9.24 3.06 20.68
CA THR A 121 -8.15 2.31 21.33
C THR A 121 -8.39 2.12 22.84
N ALA A 122 -7.49 1.41 23.52
CA ALA A 122 -7.51 1.27 24.98
C ALA A 122 -7.39 2.61 25.74
N SER A 123 -6.79 3.65 25.15
CA SER A 123 -6.68 4.99 25.75
C SER A 123 -7.96 5.82 25.59
N GLY A 124 -8.88 5.41 24.70
CA GLY A 124 -10.07 6.16 24.31
C GLY A 124 -9.92 7.02 23.05
N VAL A 125 -8.81 6.91 22.31
CA VAL A 125 -8.59 7.65 21.05
C VAL A 125 -9.23 6.95 19.85
N ASP A 126 -9.85 7.76 18.98
CA ASP A 126 -10.33 7.34 17.66
C ASP A 126 -9.16 7.37 16.67
N LEU A 127 -8.65 6.19 16.29
CA LEU A 127 -7.54 6.09 15.33
C LEU A 127 -7.81 6.83 14.03
N ASN A 128 -9.07 6.89 13.56
CA ASN A 128 -9.40 7.63 12.33
C ASN A 128 -9.49 9.15 12.54
N ARG A 129 -8.99 9.65 13.69
CA ARG A 129 -8.77 11.07 13.99
C ARG A 129 -7.35 11.34 14.47
N ASN A 130 -6.49 10.33 14.59
CA ASN A 130 -5.15 10.47 15.19
C ASN A 130 -4.01 10.71 14.19
N PHE A 131 -4.17 10.43 12.90
CA PHE A 131 -3.10 10.58 11.91
C PHE A 131 -2.73 12.06 11.65
N PRO A 132 -1.50 12.40 11.22
CA PRO A 132 -1.08 13.79 10.96
C PRO A 132 -1.58 14.33 9.61
N ALA A 133 -2.85 14.11 9.28
CA ALA A 133 -3.53 14.64 8.08
C ALA A 133 -4.41 15.84 8.45
N ALA A 134 -3.87 17.05 8.33
CA ALA A 134 -4.50 18.28 8.81
C ALA A 134 -5.06 18.13 10.24
N TRP A 135 -4.30 17.44 11.12
CA TRP A 135 -4.77 17.01 12.44
C TRP A 135 -5.16 18.20 13.31
N LEU A 136 -6.23 18.04 14.09
CA LEU A 136 -6.70 18.98 15.09
C LEU A 136 -7.05 18.24 16.38
N GLN A 137 -6.86 18.89 17.52
CA GLN A 137 -7.34 18.37 18.81
C GLN A 137 -8.87 18.53 18.87
N GLN A 138 -9.60 17.43 18.89
CA GLN A 138 -11.06 17.41 18.76
C GLN A 138 -11.68 16.23 19.51
N GLY A 139 -12.98 16.31 19.80
CA GLY A 139 -13.77 15.18 20.29
C GLY A 139 -13.42 14.65 21.70
N ARG A 140 -12.62 15.37 22.49
CA ARG A 140 -12.20 14.95 23.85
C ARG A 140 -13.41 14.61 24.72
N GLY A 141 -13.36 13.46 25.40
CA GLY A 141 -14.48 12.94 26.21
C GLY A 141 -15.58 12.24 25.40
N GLY A 142 -15.46 12.15 24.07
CA GLY A 142 -16.38 11.43 23.20
C GLY A 142 -15.66 10.37 22.36
N SER A 143 -16.45 9.55 21.64
CA SER A 143 -15.97 8.43 20.82
C SER A 143 -15.20 8.81 19.55
N ARG A 144 -14.92 10.11 19.36
CA ARG A 144 -14.14 10.67 18.24
C ARG A 144 -12.96 11.53 18.73
N TRP A 145 -12.46 11.28 19.94
CA TRP A 145 -11.31 11.99 20.48
C TRP A 145 -10.07 11.71 19.63
N SER A 146 -9.39 12.76 19.16
CA SER A 146 -8.23 12.64 18.26
C SER A 146 -6.89 12.37 18.95
N GLY A 147 -6.87 12.24 20.28
CA GLY A 147 -5.64 12.11 21.08
C GLY A 147 -5.13 13.43 21.66
N PRO A 148 -4.05 13.38 22.47
CA PRO A 148 -3.33 14.58 22.93
C PRO A 148 -2.59 15.29 21.78
N SER A 149 -2.09 14.54 20.79
CA SER A 149 -1.34 15.02 19.63
C SER A 149 -1.62 14.12 18.41
N ALA A 150 -1.22 14.57 17.22
CA ALA A 150 -1.16 13.68 16.06
C ALA A 150 -0.17 12.53 16.31
N GLY A 151 -0.52 11.32 15.88
CA GLY A 151 0.29 10.11 16.03
C GLY A 151 0.50 9.66 17.49
N SER A 152 -0.35 10.09 18.43
CA SER A 152 -0.16 9.76 19.86
C SER A 152 -0.33 8.29 20.21
N GLU A 153 -1.02 7.51 19.38
CA GLU A 153 -1.31 6.11 19.65
C GLU A 153 -0.23 5.21 19.03
N PRO A 154 0.32 4.22 19.77
CA PRO A 154 1.32 3.30 19.24
C PRO A 154 0.78 2.48 18.05
N GLU A 155 -0.54 2.25 17.99
CA GLU A 155 -1.23 1.70 16.82
C GLU A 155 -1.05 2.59 15.57
N SER A 156 -1.18 3.92 15.71
CA SER A 156 -0.99 4.86 14.61
C SER A 156 0.49 4.99 14.21
N GLU A 157 1.42 5.05 15.17
CA GLU A 157 2.86 5.06 14.90
C GLU A 157 3.30 3.81 14.11
N ALA A 158 2.89 2.61 14.57
CA ALA A 158 3.19 1.34 13.91
C ALA A 158 2.68 1.29 12.47
N VAL A 159 1.46 1.76 12.23
CA VAL A 159 0.85 1.80 10.89
C VAL A 159 1.54 2.82 9.99
N MET A 160 1.88 4.01 10.49
CA MET A 160 2.62 5.01 9.70
C MET A 160 3.99 4.48 9.28
N ALA A 161 4.77 3.95 10.23
CA ALA A 161 6.10 3.40 9.95
C ALA A 161 6.07 2.16 9.02
N PHE A 162 5.01 1.35 9.08
CA PHE A 162 4.78 0.26 8.13
C PHE A 162 4.46 0.79 6.72
N LEU A 163 3.56 1.76 6.59
CA LEU A 163 3.14 2.30 5.30
C LEU A 163 4.26 3.09 4.61
N GLU A 164 5.06 3.88 5.36
CA GLU A 164 6.23 4.58 4.82
C GLU A 164 7.31 3.62 4.29
N ARG A 165 7.54 2.50 5.00
CA ARG A 165 8.48 1.46 4.54
C ARG A 165 7.94 0.64 3.36
N THR A 166 6.63 0.42 3.31
CA THR A 166 5.98 -0.41 2.30
C THR A 166 5.76 0.33 0.99
N ASP A 167 5.67 1.66 1.01
CA ASP A 167 5.43 2.52 -0.15
C ASP A 167 4.29 1.96 -1.04
N PRO A 168 3.05 1.87 -0.52
CA PRO A 168 1.96 1.19 -1.20
C PRO A 168 1.49 1.97 -2.42
N THR A 169 1.17 1.26 -3.50
CA THR A 169 0.41 1.81 -4.63
C THR A 169 -1.03 2.14 -4.23
N ALA A 170 -1.61 1.32 -3.33
CA ALA A 170 -2.95 1.53 -2.80
C ALA A 170 -3.11 1.03 -1.35
N LEU A 171 -3.90 1.76 -0.57
CA LEU A 171 -4.45 1.36 0.72
C LEU A 171 -5.97 1.20 0.60
N LEU A 172 -6.50 0.08 1.09
CA LEU A 172 -7.93 -0.17 1.29
C LEU A 172 -8.22 -0.29 2.80
N SER A 173 -9.04 0.60 3.37
CA SER A 173 -9.39 0.64 4.80
C SER A 173 -10.85 0.28 5.02
N PHE A 174 -11.12 -0.98 5.39
CA PHE A 174 -12.49 -1.46 5.59
C PHE A 174 -13.13 -0.90 6.86
N HIS A 175 -14.32 -0.32 6.67
CA HIS A 175 -15.20 0.22 7.71
C HIS A 175 -16.63 -0.35 7.58
N GLN A 176 -17.47 -0.11 8.59
CA GLN A 176 -18.91 -0.40 8.56
C GLN A 176 -19.67 0.76 9.25
N PRO A 177 -20.97 1.01 9.00
CA PRO A 177 -21.94 0.14 8.31
C PRO A 177 -22.39 0.63 6.92
N PHE A 178 -21.79 1.68 6.36
CA PHE A 178 -22.37 2.47 5.27
C PHE A 178 -22.55 1.78 3.90
N ALA A 179 -22.00 0.57 3.70
CA ALA A 179 -22.18 -0.23 2.48
C ALA A 179 -21.87 0.53 1.16
N VAL A 180 -20.76 1.29 1.15
CA VAL A 180 -20.36 2.22 0.10
C VAL A 180 -18.83 2.20 -0.06
N VAL A 181 -18.32 2.52 -1.24
CA VAL A 181 -16.90 2.84 -1.46
C VAL A 181 -16.71 4.35 -1.38
N ASP A 182 -15.84 4.81 -0.49
CA ASP A 182 -15.60 6.24 -0.29
C ASP A 182 -14.82 6.87 -1.47
N LEU A 183 -15.29 8.04 -1.91
CA LEU A 183 -14.73 8.87 -2.98
C LEU A 183 -14.25 10.23 -2.46
N THR A 184 -14.08 10.40 -1.14
CA THR A 184 -13.56 11.63 -0.51
C THR A 184 -12.31 12.17 -1.22
N HIS A 185 -11.32 11.31 -1.46
CA HIS A 185 -10.02 11.69 -2.04
C HIS A 185 -10.06 11.80 -3.57
N PRO A 186 -9.89 13.00 -4.17
CA PRO A 186 -10.09 13.20 -5.61
C PRO A 186 -9.19 12.34 -6.51
N ALA A 187 -7.92 12.16 -6.15
CA ALA A 187 -6.97 11.34 -6.90
C ALA A 187 -7.36 9.86 -6.92
N SER A 188 -7.98 9.37 -5.84
CA SER A 188 -8.40 7.98 -5.68
C SER A 188 -9.73 7.65 -6.38
N ARG A 189 -10.50 8.65 -6.84
CA ARG A 189 -11.85 8.46 -7.41
C ARG A 189 -11.93 7.49 -8.60
N PRO A 190 -10.98 7.46 -9.57
CA PRO A 190 -11.03 6.48 -10.66
C PRO A 190 -10.93 5.04 -10.17
N ALA A 191 -10.05 4.79 -9.18
CA ALA A 191 -9.90 3.49 -8.55
C ALA A 191 -11.12 3.13 -7.68
N GLY A 192 -11.62 4.07 -6.87
CA GLY A 192 -12.80 3.88 -6.03
C GLY A 192 -14.05 3.53 -6.82
N ARG A 193 -14.32 4.22 -7.95
CA ARG A 193 -15.43 3.88 -8.85
C ARG A 193 -15.29 2.47 -9.46
N ARG A 194 -14.06 2.06 -9.80
CA ARG A 194 -13.80 0.71 -10.33
C ARG A 194 -13.99 -0.36 -9.25
N LEU A 195 -13.56 -0.10 -8.02
CA LEU A 195 -13.78 -0.97 -6.88
C LEU A 195 -15.28 -1.10 -6.55
N ALA A 196 -16.01 0.00 -6.54
CA ALA A 196 -17.46 0.02 -6.33
C ALA A 196 -18.21 -0.87 -7.34
N ASN A 197 -17.86 -0.74 -8.63
CA ASN A 197 -18.41 -1.58 -9.71
C ASN A 197 -18.09 -3.08 -9.50
N TRP A 198 -16.90 -3.42 -9.01
CA TRP A 198 -16.53 -4.82 -8.69
C TRP A 198 -17.25 -5.38 -7.47
N LEU A 199 -17.54 -4.53 -6.47
CA LEU A 199 -18.22 -4.93 -5.24
C LEU A 199 -19.75 -4.87 -5.35
N GLY A 200 -20.29 -4.25 -6.40
CA GLY A 200 -21.73 -4.00 -6.54
C GLY A 200 -22.27 -2.98 -5.52
N LEU A 201 -21.42 -2.04 -5.08
CA LEU A 201 -21.74 -1.03 -4.08
C LEU A 201 -21.85 0.38 -4.70
N PRO A 202 -22.59 1.31 -4.08
CA PRO A 202 -22.50 2.74 -4.38
C PRO A 202 -21.07 3.28 -4.21
N ALA A 203 -20.79 4.40 -4.88
CA ALA A 203 -19.52 5.11 -4.80
C ALA A 203 -19.80 6.59 -4.50
N GLU A 204 -19.58 7.02 -3.26
CA GLU A 204 -20.03 8.32 -2.74
C GLU A 204 -18.96 8.97 -1.87
N VAL A 205 -19.07 10.27 -1.60
CA VAL A 205 -18.19 10.95 -0.64
C VAL A 205 -18.74 10.73 0.77
N VAL A 206 -18.06 9.91 1.57
CA VAL A 206 -18.41 9.64 2.97
C VAL A 206 -17.83 10.75 3.86
N GLY A 207 -18.38 11.95 3.68
CA GLY A 207 -17.86 13.17 4.30
C GLY A 207 -17.98 13.22 5.83
N CYS A 208 -17.08 13.97 6.44
CA CYS A 208 -17.25 14.49 7.79
C CYS A 208 -18.15 15.75 7.75
N PRO A 209 -18.67 16.22 8.90
CA PRO A 209 -19.16 17.59 9.02
C PRO A 209 -17.98 18.56 8.85
N GLY A 210 -17.78 19.06 7.63
CA GLY A 210 -16.57 19.78 7.24
C GLY A 210 -15.43 18.85 6.77
N PRO A 211 -14.20 19.36 6.59
CA PRO A 211 -13.05 18.53 6.21
C PRO A 211 -12.81 17.40 7.21
N CYS A 212 -12.41 16.23 6.73
CA CYS A 212 -12.02 15.14 7.62
C CYS A 212 -10.59 15.36 8.13
N HIS A 213 -10.47 15.64 9.43
CA HIS A 213 -9.20 15.87 10.10
C HIS A 213 -8.67 14.59 10.77
N GLY A 214 -7.41 14.25 10.51
CA GLY A 214 -6.68 13.17 11.15
C GLY A 214 -7.01 11.75 10.72
N THR A 215 -7.56 11.56 9.51
CA THR A 215 -7.87 10.24 8.96
C THR A 215 -6.65 9.54 8.37
N MET A 216 -6.62 8.20 8.43
CA MET A 216 -5.53 7.42 7.82
C MET A 216 -5.48 7.59 6.30
N THR A 217 -6.64 7.56 5.63
CA THR A 217 -6.71 7.69 4.17
C THR A 217 -6.31 9.08 3.70
N GLY A 218 -6.65 10.14 4.44
CA GLY A 218 -6.18 11.50 4.15
C GLY A 218 -4.68 11.68 4.38
N TRP A 219 -4.09 10.94 5.33
CA TRP A 219 -2.63 10.91 5.49
C TRP A 219 -1.96 10.19 4.33
N VAL A 220 -2.47 9.02 3.92
CA VAL A 220 -1.90 8.26 2.78
C VAL A 220 -2.00 9.04 1.47
N ASP A 221 -3.16 9.63 1.15
CA ASP A 221 -3.33 10.46 -0.05
C ASP A 221 -2.37 11.66 -0.05
N GLY A 222 -2.30 12.42 1.06
CA GLY A 222 -1.50 13.65 1.14
C GLY A 222 0.01 13.46 1.39
N LYS A 223 0.45 12.42 2.11
CA LYS A 223 1.86 12.18 2.49
C LYS A 223 2.56 11.18 1.58
N LEU A 224 1.87 10.14 1.14
CA LEU A 224 2.45 9.07 0.32
C LEU A 224 2.05 9.20 -1.17
N GLY A 225 1.02 9.98 -1.51
CA GLY A 225 0.55 10.12 -2.89
C GLY A 225 -0.08 8.84 -3.46
N ALA A 226 -0.44 7.90 -2.59
CA ALA A 226 -0.99 6.61 -2.95
C ALA A 226 -2.52 6.65 -3.04
N ILE A 227 -3.10 5.68 -3.76
CA ILE A 227 -4.56 5.50 -3.78
C ILE A 227 -5.04 5.14 -2.37
N ALA A 228 -6.00 5.89 -1.82
CA ALA A 228 -6.54 5.68 -0.49
C ALA A 228 -8.07 5.57 -0.56
N LEU A 229 -8.61 4.41 -0.16
CA LEU A 229 -10.03 4.04 -0.21
C LEU A 229 -10.50 3.37 1.09
#